data_AF-A0A661WC63-F1
#
_entry.id   AF-A0A661WC63-F1
#
_cell.length_a   1.000
_cell.length_b   1.000
_cell.length_c   1.000
_cell.angle_alpha   90.00
_cell.angle_beta   90.00
_cell.angle_gamma   90.00
#
_symmetry.space_group_name_H-M   'P 1'
#
loop_
_entity.id
_entity.type
_entity.pdbx_description
1 polymer ?
#
loop_
_entity_poly.entity_id
_entity_poly.type
_entity_poly.pdbx_seq_one_letter_code
_entity_poly.pdbx_strand_id
1 'polypeptide(L)'
;MDLKQYIIILWRRKWAILFTVIAIMLIVIVSTREQTPKYRASVVLRIATSSNGGMSYSDYVHTTQLMNTYAEIATSRPILEKLETRVDLKYLPPLTIDVIPNTELIRISAESIFPERAAEVANSLAEILIGESSELYLGEVKSSQDILDGQLSNAQSELNYTRDAYAKLIVQTPAAPEKIETTRQLLQLKQGTYERLLEQHRQAVLRDELRSSMITIVQPALVPQYPFEPRTSLNYALGFAVGLIGGVGLAFILESQDTSLYASEDIEAIIELTEVVKIPKAGEEQLSNYQNDTSKFTNAFQNLVTNLQPVKGETQLKIFLVISAEPNQGKSTIVHRLALTLAEFGEKVVT
;
A
#
# COMPACT_ATOMS: atom_id res chain seq x y z
N MET A 1 -10.67 -26.43 26.31
CA MET A 1 -10.48 -26.56 24.85
C MET A 1 -8.99 -26.54 24.59
N ASP A 2 -8.39 -27.72 24.41
CA ASP A 2 -6.93 -27.86 24.29
C ASP A 2 -6.45 -27.46 22.89
N LEU A 3 -5.30 -26.80 22.81
CA LEU A 3 -4.67 -26.40 21.54
C LEU A 3 -4.48 -27.60 20.57
N LYS A 4 -4.31 -28.80 21.14
CA LYS A 4 -4.19 -30.07 20.40
C LYS A 4 -5.46 -30.43 19.64
N GLN A 5 -6.65 -30.15 20.21
CA GLN A 5 -7.93 -30.45 19.55
C GLN A 5 -8.11 -29.60 18.29
N TYR A 6 -7.77 -28.31 18.34
CA TYR A 6 -7.82 -27.43 17.17
C TYR A 6 -6.90 -27.91 16.03
N ILE A 7 -5.69 -28.38 16.35
CA ILE A 7 -4.74 -28.88 15.35
C ILE A 7 -5.28 -30.15 14.67
N ILE A 8 -5.90 -31.06 15.42
CA ILE A 8 -6.49 -32.30 14.87
C ILE A 8 -7.59 -31.97 13.86
N ILE A 9 -8.47 -31.01 14.19
CA ILE A 9 -9.56 -30.58 13.29
C ILE A 9 -9.00 -30.05 11.98
N LEU A 10 -7.99 -29.17 12.04
CA LEU A 10 -7.34 -28.62 10.86
C LEU A 10 -6.67 -29.71 10.02
N TRP A 11 -6.04 -30.69 10.65
CA TRP A 11 -5.35 -31.77 9.94
C TRP A 11 -6.32 -32.74 9.27
N ARG A 12 -7.47 -33.02 9.91
CA ARG A 12 -8.56 -33.85 9.37
C ARG A 12 -9.21 -33.19 8.15
N ARG A 13 -9.37 -31.86 8.17
CA ARG A 13 -10.06 -31.07 7.13
C ARG A 13 -9.12 -30.32 6.18
N LYS A 14 -7.82 -30.64 6.15
CA LYS A 14 -6.82 -29.96 5.31
C LYS A 14 -7.20 -29.85 3.83
N TRP A 15 -7.93 -30.83 3.30
CA TRP A 15 -8.42 -30.82 1.92
C TRP A 15 -9.54 -29.80 1.69
N ALA A 16 -10.42 -29.59 2.68
CA ALA A 16 -11.43 -28.54 2.60
C ALA A 16 -10.78 -27.15 2.60
N ILE A 17 -9.78 -26.93 3.48
CA ILE A 17 -9.00 -25.68 3.52
C ILE A 17 -8.27 -25.45 2.19
N LEU A 18 -7.64 -26.49 1.64
CA LEU A 18 -6.94 -26.38 0.36
C LEU A 18 -7.91 -26.03 -0.77
N PHE A 19 -9.07 -26.69 -0.84
CA PHE A 19 -10.06 -26.43 -1.88
C PHE A 19 -10.63 -25.01 -1.80
N THR A 20 -10.93 -24.50 -0.60
CA THR A 20 -11.41 -23.12 -0.43
C THR A 20 -10.35 -22.10 -0.83
N VAL A 21 -9.09 -22.33 -0.47
CA VAL A 21 -7.98 -21.45 -0.86
C VAL A 21 -7.83 -21.44 -2.39
N ILE A 22 -7.86 -22.61 -3.04
CA ILE A 22 -7.75 -22.72 -4.50
C ILE A 22 -8.94 -22.03 -5.19
N ALA A 23 -10.16 -22.25 -4.71
CA ALA A 23 -11.35 -21.63 -5.28
C ALA A 23 -11.30 -20.10 -5.19
N ILE A 24 -10.93 -19.55 -4.02
CA ILE A 24 -10.78 -18.11 -3.83
C ILE A 24 -9.64 -17.56 -4.68
N MET A 25 -8.50 -18.25 -4.76
CA MET A 25 -7.38 -17.84 -5.61
C MET A 25 -7.77 -17.83 -7.09
N LEU A 26 -8.54 -18.81 -7.56
CA LEU A 26 -9.02 -18.86 -8.94
C LEU A 26 -9.91 -17.64 -9.24
N ILE A 27 -10.84 -17.32 -8.34
CA ILE A 27 -11.70 -16.12 -8.46
C ILE A 27 -10.84 -14.85 -8.49
N VAL A 28 -9.87 -14.70 -7.59
CA VAL A 28 -8.99 -13.53 -7.53
C VAL A 28 -8.12 -13.42 -8.78
N ILE A 29 -7.61 -14.53 -9.31
CA ILE A 29 -6.82 -14.55 -10.55
C ILE A 29 -7.65 -14.10 -11.74
N VAL A 30 -8.87 -14.62 -11.90
CA VAL A 30 -9.78 -14.23 -12.98
C VAL A 30 -10.14 -12.76 -12.84
N SER A 31 -10.60 -12.33 -11.66
CA SER A 31 -10.97 -10.93 -11.41
C SER A 31 -9.80 -9.95 -11.62
N THR A 32 -8.60 -10.31 -11.17
CA THR A 32 -7.41 -9.45 -11.36
C THR A 32 -6.99 -9.38 -12.82
N ARG A 33 -7.22 -10.42 -13.62
CA ARG A 33 -6.92 -10.40 -15.06
C ARG A 33 -7.92 -9.59 -15.88
N GLU A 34 -9.17 -9.50 -15.43
CA GLU A 34 -10.21 -8.68 -16.09
C GLU A 34 -10.12 -7.19 -15.74
N GLN A 35 -9.41 -6.82 -14.67
CA GLN A 35 -9.19 -5.42 -14.31
C GLN A 35 -8.38 -4.69 -15.38
N THR A 36 -8.86 -3.52 -15.79
CA THR A 36 -8.19 -2.71 -16.80
C THR A 36 -6.84 -2.21 -16.29
N PRO A 37 -5.74 -2.47 -17.02
CA PRO A 37 -4.43 -2.01 -16.59
C PRO A 37 -4.36 -0.50 -16.66
N LYS A 38 -3.89 0.14 -15.58
CA LYS A 38 -3.58 1.56 -15.57
C LYS A 38 -2.08 1.76 -15.44
N TYR A 39 -1.57 2.68 -16.23
CA TYR A 39 -0.18 3.06 -16.29
C TYR A 39 -0.01 4.43 -15.66
N ARG A 40 1.08 4.60 -14.90
CA ARG A 40 1.44 5.88 -14.31
C ARG A 40 2.80 6.30 -14.83
N ALA A 41 2.89 7.53 -15.31
CA ALA A 41 4.15 8.16 -15.69
C ALA A 41 4.35 9.42 -14.85
N SER A 42 5.59 9.69 -14.45
CA SER A 42 5.92 10.79 -13.55
C SER A 42 7.10 11.60 -14.06
N VAL A 43 6.94 12.92 -14.10
CA VAL A 43 8.02 13.88 -14.35
C VAL A 43 8.41 14.52 -13.01
N VAL A 44 9.69 14.78 -12.83
CA VAL A 44 10.23 15.44 -11.64
C VAL A 44 10.82 16.78 -12.04
N LEU A 45 10.26 17.84 -11.45
CA LEU A 45 10.72 19.21 -11.58
C LEU A 45 11.54 19.58 -10.34
N ARG A 46 12.62 20.33 -10.53
CA ARG A 46 13.30 21.04 -9.43
C ARG A 46 12.90 22.50 -9.45
N ILE A 47 12.60 23.05 -8.28
CA ILE A 47 12.38 24.47 -8.04
C ILE A 47 13.56 24.99 -7.22
N ALA A 48 14.57 25.53 -7.89
CA ALA A 48 15.74 26.10 -7.23
C ALA A 48 15.38 27.44 -6.57
N THR A 49 15.94 27.69 -5.39
CA THR A 49 15.99 29.04 -4.81
C THR A 49 17.42 29.55 -4.85
N SER A 50 17.60 30.84 -5.17
CA SER A 50 18.93 31.45 -5.31
C SER A 50 19.61 31.61 -3.96
N SER A 51 20.20 30.55 -3.39
CA SER A 51 21.08 30.66 -2.23
C SER A 51 22.52 30.28 -2.60
N ASN A 52 23.36 31.31 -2.71
CA ASN A 52 24.81 31.13 -2.76
C ASN A 52 25.30 30.80 -1.34
N GLY A 53 25.38 29.50 -1.02
CA GLY A 53 26.12 28.99 0.14
C GLY A 53 25.27 28.77 1.39
N GLY A 54 24.86 27.51 1.60
CA GLY A 54 24.24 27.02 2.83
C GLY A 54 22.74 27.29 2.92
N MET A 55 21.94 26.23 3.00
CA MET A 55 20.48 26.32 3.11
C MET A 55 20.10 26.76 4.53
N SER A 56 19.62 28.00 4.70
CA SER A 56 19.09 28.50 5.97
C SER A 56 17.68 27.95 6.23
N TYR A 57 17.24 27.85 7.49
CA TYR A 57 15.88 27.42 7.84
C TYR A 57 14.79 28.31 7.21
N SER A 58 15.07 29.60 7.05
CA SER A 58 14.22 30.55 6.32
C SER A 58 14.01 30.14 4.86
N ASP A 59 15.09 29.66 4.22
CA ASP A 59 15.09 29.32 2.80
C ASP A 59 14.27 28.05 2.55
N TYR A 60 14.24 27.13 3.51
CA TYR A 60 13.39 25.94 3.47
C TYR A 60 11.90 26.29 3.43
N VAL A 61 11.45 27.21 4.30
CA VAL A 61 10.05 27.63 4.36
C VAL A 61 9.64 28.33 3.05
N HIS A 62 10.47 29.24 2.54
CA HIS A 62 10.19 29.93 1.29
C HIS A 62 10.16 28.98 0.09
N THR A 63 11.10 28.03 0.01
CA THR A 63 11.10 27.02 -1.06
C THR A 63 9.86 26.16 -1.02
N THR A 64 9.44 25.72 0.17
CA THR A 64 8.22 24.91 0.34
C THR A 64 6.96 25.68 -0.07
N GLN A 65 6.86 26.96 0.31
CA GLN A 65 5.75 27.82 -0.12
C GLN A 65 5.70 28.02 -1.64
N LEU A 66 6.86 28.19 -2.28
CA LEU A 66 6.94 28.29 -3.73
C LEU A 66 6.51 26.98 -4.38
N MET A 67 6.99 25.83 -3.91
CA MET A 67 6.60 24.54 -4.45
C MET A 67 5.08 24.30 -4.34
N ASN A 68 4.49 24.64 -3.20
CA ASN A 68 3.04 24.55 -3.01
C ASN A 68 2.28 25.51 -3.93
N THR A 69 2.78 26.74 -4.10
CA THR A 69 2.21 27.71 -5.05
C THR A 69 2.22 27.15 -6.48
N TYR A 70 3.32 26.55 -6.91
CA TYR A 70 3.41 25.92 -8.24
C TYR A 70 2.52 24.70 -8.38
N ALA A 71 2.38 23.88 -7.33
CA ALA A 71 1.46 22.76 -7.35
C ALA A 71 0.01 23.22 -7.52
N GLU A 72 -0.39 24.31 -6.84
CA GLU A 72 -1.72 24.90 -6.99
C GLU A 72 -1.93 25.46 -8.41
N ILE A 73 -0.95 26.18 -8.95
CA ILE A 73 -0.98 26.71 -10.33
C ILE A 73 -1.09 25.57 -11.35
N ALA A 74 -0.37 24.46 -11.14
CA ALA A 74 -0.44 23.29 -12.01
C ALA A 74 -1.84 22.66 -12.08
N THR A 75 -2.60 22.73 -10.99
CA THR A 75 -4.00 22.29 -10.95
C THR A 75 -5.01 23.36 -11.34
N SER A 76 -4.55 24.58 -11.64
CA SER A 76 -5.45 25.68 -11.98
C SER A 76 -6.12 25.45 -13.34
N ARG A 77 -7.38 25.87 -13.43
CA ARG A 77 -8.20 25.70 -14.64
C ARG A 77 -7.55 26.23 -15.93
N PRO A 78 -6.92 27.42 -15.97
CA PRO A 78 -6.28 27.92 -17.19
C PRO A 78 -5.13 27.02 -17.67
N ILE A 79 -4.37 26.43 -16.75
CA ILE A 79 -3.25 25.53 -17.07
C ILE A 79 -3.78 24.19 -17.57
N LEU A 80 -4.83 23.65 -16.94
CA LEU A 80 -5.46 22.41 -17.38
C LEU A 80 -6.13 22.57 -18.75
N GLU A 81 -6.79 23.70 -19.05
CA GLU A 81 -7.38 23.97 -20.38
C GLU A 81 -6.27 24.13 -21.46
N LYS A 82 -5.15 24.77 -21.13
CA LYS A 82 -3.96 24.81 -22.00
C LYS A 82 -3.42 23.40 -22.27
N LEU A 83 -3.38 22.55 -21.25
CA LEU A 83 -2.93 21.16 -21.37
C LEU A 83 -3.88 20.31 -22.23
N GLU A 84 -5.18 20.41 -22.02
CA GLU A 84 -6.22 19.76 -22.84
C GLU A 84 -6.05 20.10 -24.32
N THR A 85 -5.83 21.38 -24.61
CA THR A 85 -5.62 21.87 -25.97
C THR A 85 -4.31 21.35 -26.57
N ARG A 86 -3.22 21.29 -25.79
CA ARG A 86 -1.90 20.87 -26.28
C ARG A 86 -1.83 19.36 -26.57
N VAL A 87 -2.51 18.54 -25.76
CA VAL A 87 -2.49 17.07 -25.89
C VAL A 87 -3.71 16.57 -26.69
N ASP A 88 -4.55 17.47 -27.21
CA ASP A 88 -5.77 17.15 -27.97
C ASP A 88 -6.71 16.18 -27.22
N LEU A 89 -6.95 16.46 -25.93
CA LEU A 89 -7.80 15.64 -25.07
C LEU A 89 -9.02 16.44 -24.61
N LYS A 90 -10.21 15.85 -24.80
CA LYS A 90 -11.45 16.39 -24.26
C LYS A 90 -11.55 16.28 -22.74
N TYR A 91 -10.89 15.28 -22.16
CA TYR A 91 -10.83 15.05 -20.71
C TYR A 91 -9.43 14.59 -20.34
N LEU A 92 -8.83 15.27 -19.37
CA LEU A 92 -7.53 14.88 -18.85
C LEU A 92 -7.61 13.58 -18.03
N PRO A 93 -6.57 12.74 -18.09
CA PRO A 93 -6.40 11.68 -17.11
C PRO A 93 -6.29 12.25 -15.69
N PRO A 94 -6.53 11.43 -14.65
CA PRO A 94 -6.20 11.82 -13.29
C PRO A 94 -4.74 12.26 -13.17
N LEU A 95 -4.54 13.42 -12.56
CA LEU A 95 -3.24 14.04 -12.32
C LEU A 95 -3.02 14.19 -10.82
N THR A 96 -1.80 13.91 -10.37
CA THR A 96 -1.38 14.16 -8.99
C THR A 96 -0.08 14.96 -9.00
N ILE A 97 -0.02 15.99 -8.15
CA ILE A 97 1.18 16.80 -7.96
C ILE A 97 1.62 16.66 -6.51
N ASP A 98 2.76 16.02 -6.31
CA ASP A 98 3.34 15.74 -5.01
C ASP A 98 4.57 16.63 -4.79
N VAL A 99 4.53 17.47 -3.76
CA VAL A 99 5.71 18.21 -3.28
C VAL A 99 6.51 17.28 -2.37
N ILE A 100 7.76 16.98 -2.74
CA ILE A 100 8.58 16.01 -1.99
C ILE A 100 9.19 16.71 -0.77
N PRO A 101 8.85 16.28 0.47
CA PRO A 101 9.31 16.95 1.69
C PRO A 101 10.84 16.96 1.80
N ASN A 102 11.40 18.02 2.40
CA ASN A 102 12.85 18.18 2.57
C ASN A 102 13.66 18.16 1.26
N THR A 103 13.02 18.50 0.13
CA THR A 103 13.69 18.59 -1.17
C THR A 103 13.17 19.80 -1.95
N GLU A 104 13.87 20.17 -3.02
CA GLU A 104 13.44 21.18 -3.98
C GLU A 104 12.64 20.57 -5.14
N LEU A 105 12.01 19.40 -4.94
CA LEU A 105 11.43 18.60 -6.01
C LEU A 105 9.92 18.54 -5.94
N ILE A 106 9.29 18.73 -7.10
CA ILE A 106 7.88 18.42 -7.35
C ILE A 106 7.80 17.24 -8.31
N ARG A 107 6.96 16.27 -7.98
CA ARG A 107 6.61 15.17 -8.87
C ARG A 107 5.20 15.40 -9.42
N ILE A 108 5.09 15.39 -10.73
CA ILE A 108 3.80 15.40 -11.43
C ILE A 108 3.59 14.01 -12.00
N SER A 109 2.46 13.38 -11.68
CA SER A 109 2.12 12.04 -12.18
C SER A 109 0.79 12.07 -12.91
N ALA A 110 0.73 11.39 -14.05
CA ALA A 110 -0.49 11.18 -14.82
C ALA A 110 -0.82 9.70 -14.92
N GLU A 111 -2.09 9.36 -14.86
CA GLU A 111 -2.58 7.98 -14.93
C GLU A 111 -3.45 7.71 -16.15
N SER A 112 -3.09 6.74 -16.97
CA SER A 112 -3.84 6.43 -18.19
C SER A 112 -3.88 4.94 -18.45
N ILE A 113 -4.90 4.49 -19.17
CA ILE A 113 -4.95 3.15 -19.75
C ILE A 113 -3.93 2.99 -20.90
N PHE A 114 -3.47 4.09 -21.47
CA PHE A 114 -2.45 4.12 -22.52
C PHE A 114 -1.14 4.66 -21.94
N PRO A 115 -0.04 3.88 -21.95
CA PRO A 115 1.22 4.27 -21.31
C PRO A 115 1.85 5.51 -21.95
N GLU A 116 1.74 5.65 -23.28
CA GLU A 116 2.23 6.81 -24.03
C GLU A 116 1.53 8.10 -23.58
N ARG A 117 0.19 8.08 -23.47
CA ARG A 117 -0.58 9.24 -23.02
C ARG A 117 -0.24 9.65 -21.59
N ALA A 118 0.04 8.70 -20.69
CA ALA A 118 0.46 9.03 -19.33
C ALA A 118 1.76 9.85 -19.35
N ALA A 119 2.75 9.42 -20.13
CA ALA A 119 4.03 10.13 -20.24
C ALA A 119 3.87 11.49 -20.93
N GLU A 120 3.10 11.54 -22.02
CA GLU A 120 2.85 12.76 -22.78
C GLU A 120 2.16 13.85 -21.94
N VAL A 121 1.11 13.50 -21.20
CA VAL A 121 0.38 14.46 -20.36
C VAL A 121 1.28 14.98 -19.23
N ALA A 122 2.01 14.10 -18.56
CA ALA A 122 2.92 14.50 -17.48
C ALA A 122 4.02 15.45 -17.98
N ASN A 123 4.69 15.10 -19.08
CA ASN A 123 5.73 15.95 -19.69
C ASN A 123 5.15 17.29 -20.19
N SER A 124 3.99 17.26 -20.86
CA SER A 124 3.36 18.47 -21.39
C SER A 124 2.97 19.45 -20.28
N LEU A 125 2.46 18.96 -19.15
CA LEU A 125 2.15 19.80 -18.00
C LEU A 125 3.42 20.43 -17.41
N ALA A 126 4.50 19.67 -17.30
CA ALA A 126 5.79 20.20 -16.87
C ALA A 126 6.31 21.31 -17.80
N GLU A 127 6.24 21.11 -19.11
CA GLU A 127 6.63 22.13 -20.10
C GLU A 127 5.77 23.39 -20.02
N ILE A 128 4.44 23.23 -19.88
CA ILE A 128 3.52 24.37 -19.73
C ILE A 128 3.84 25.15 -18.46
N LEU A 129 4.10 24.47 -17.34
CA LEU A 129 4.45 25.12 -16.07
C LEU A 129 5.76 25.90 -16.16
N ILE A 130 6.78 25.34 -16.83
CA ILE A 130 8.04 26.04 -17.06
C ILE A 130 7.79 27.30 -17.90
N GLY A 131 7.01 27.18 -18.99
CA GLY A 131 6.64 28.32 -19.83
C GLY A 131 5.89 29.41 -19.07
N GLU A 132 4.84 29.04 -18.32
CA GLU A 132 4.03 30.00 -17.57
C GLU A 132 4.83 30.69 -16.46
N SER A 133 5.71 29.94 -15.79
CA SER A 133 6.58 30.51 -14.75
C SER A 133 7.45 31.62 -15.31
N SER A 134 7.99 31.46 -16.53
CA SER A 134 8.78 32.49 -17.19
C SER A 134 7.95 33.73 -17.52
N GLU A 135 6.71 33.57 -17.99
CA GLU A 135 5.85 34.71 -18.37
C GLU A 135 5.39 35.54 -17.16
N LEU A 136 4.97 34.88 -16.07
CA LEU A 136 4.63 35.53 -14.80
C LEU A 136 5.80 36.35 -14.25
N TYR A 137 7.02 35.81 -14.32
CA TYR A 137 8.21 36.52 -13.85
C TYR A 137 8.67 37.64 -14.79
N LEU A 138 8.66 37.42 -16.11
CA LEU A 138 9.08 38.42 -17.09
C LEU A 138 8.21 39.69 -17.02
N GLY A 139 6.94 39.58 -16.64
CA GLY A 139 6.07 40.74 -16.41
C GLY A 139 6.49 41.60 -15.20
N GLU A 140 6.78 40.96 -14.06
CA GLU A 140 7.19 41.66 -12.83
C GLU A 140 8.60 42.27 -12.97
N VAL A 141 9.52 41.52 -13.58
CA VAL A 141 10.91 41.93 -13.81
C VAL A 141 10.98 43.12 -14.75
N LYS A 142 10.28 43.09 -15.89
CA LYS A 142 10.24 44.23 -16.83
C LYS A 142 9.80 45.51 -16.12
N SER A 143 8.76 45.43 -15.29
CA SER A 143 8.30 46.60 -14.52
C SER A 143 9.39 47.16 -13.59
N SER A 144 10.18 46.29 -12.95
CA SER A 144 11.24 46.70 -12.02
C SER A 144 12.46 47.29 -12.76
N GLN A 145 12.83 46.71 -13.90
CA GLN A 145 13.91 47.22 -14.75
C GLN A 145 13.53 48.56 -15.38
N ASP A 146 12.32 48.69 -15.94
CA ASP A 146 11.81 49.92 -16.55
C ASP A 146 11.85 51.10 -15.55
N ILE A 147 11.52 50.84 -14.28
CA ILE A 147 11.60 51.84 -13.20
C ILE A 147 13.05 52.26 -12.95
N LEU A 148 13.98 51.32 -12.85
CA LEU A 148 15.40 51.60 -12.60
C LEU A 148 16.06 52.32 -13.78
N ASP A 149 15.72 51.94 -15.02
CA ASP A 149 16.17 52.59 -16.24
C ASP A 149 15.68 54.04 -16.32
N GLY A 150 14.42 54.29 -15.95
CA GLY A 150 13.88 55.64 -15.84
C GLY A 150 14.65 56.49 -14.82
N GLN A 151 14.97 55.93 -13.65
CA GLN A 151 15.77 56.61 -12.62
C GLN A 151 17.20 56.89 -13.07
N LEU A 152 17.84 55.92 -13.74
CA LEU A 152 19.19 56.05 -14.31
C LEU A 152 19.26 57.14 -15.38
N SER A 153 18.29 57.16 -16.29
CA SER A 153 18.19 58.16 -17.35
C SER A 153 18.03 59.58 -16.79
N ASN A 154 17.17 59.74 -15.77
CA ASN A 154 16.99 61.01 -15.08
C ASN A 154 18.28 61.45 -14.36
N ALA A 155 18.92 60.54 -13.61
CA ALA A 155 20.17 60.84 -12.91
C ALA A 155 21.32 61.21 -13.87
N GLN A 156 21.42 60.52 -15.01
CA GLN A 156 22.39 60.83 -16.06
C GLN A 156 22.15 62.23 -16.66
N SER A 157 20.89 62.58 -16.90
CA SER A 157 20.52 63.89 -17.44
C SER A 157 20.87 65.02 -16.47
N GLU A 158 20.56 64.85 -15.18
CA GLU A 158 20.95 65.82 -14.14
C GLU A 158 22.47 65.95 -14.00
N LEU A 159 23.20 64.84 -14.10
CA LEU A 159 24.66 64.82 -14.06
C LEU A 159 25.26 65.57 -15.25
N ASN A 160 24.77 65.32 -16.46
CA ASN A 160 25.21 66.02 -17.67
C ASN A 160 24.93 67.53 -17.58
N TYR A 161 23.72 67.91 -17.16
CA TYR A 161 23.36 69.32 -16.95
C TYR A 161 24.29 70.01 -15.94
N THR A 162 24.57 69.35 -14.81
CA THR A 162 25.46 69.89 -13.78
C THR A 162 26.90 70.00 -14.27
N ARG A 163 27.38 69.01 -15.05
CA ARG A 163 28.71 69.00 -15.66
C ARG A 163 28.88 70.17 -16.64
N ASP A 164 27.89 70.43 -17.47
CA ASP A 164 27.92 71.54 -18.42
C ASP A 164 27.87 72.91 -17.73
N ALA A 165 27.07 73.03 -16.65
CA ALA A 165 27.05 74.23 -15.81
C ALA A 165 28.42 74.50 -15.16
N TYR A 166 29.06 73.45 -14.62
CA TYR A 166 30.41 73.54 -14.06
C TYR A 166 31.43 73.98 -15.13
N ALA A 167 31.38 73.40 -16.33
CA ALA A 167 32.27 73.75 -17.44
C ALA A 167 32.15 75.22 -17.87
N LYS A 168 30.94 75.79 -17.87
CA LYS A 168 30.72 77.22 -18.16
C LYS A 168 31.32 78.14 -17.10
N LEU A 169 31.24 77.75 -15.82
CA LEU A 169 31.75 78.52 -14.69
C LEU A 169 33.29 78.64 -14.68
N ILE A 170 34.02 77.57 -15.03
CA ILE A 170 35.49 77.59 -15.07
C ILE A 170 36.07 78.41 -16.24
N VAL A 171 35.32 78.58 -17.33
CA VAL A 171 35.75 79.37 -18.50
C VAL A 171 35.56 80.88 -18.31
N GLN A 172 34.59 81.32 -17.49
CA GLN A 172 34.21 82.74 -17.34
C GLN A 172 35.00 83.54 -16.26
N THR A 173 36.23 83.17 -15.90
CA THR A 173 36.99 83.83 -14.83
C THR A 173 37.22 85.34 -15.11
N PRO A 174 37.00 86.29 -14.16
CA PRO A 174 36.99 86.13 -12.70
C PRO A 174 35.71 86.66 -12.00
N ALA A 175 34.81 85.77 -11.55
CA ALA A 175 33.84 86.09 -10.51
C ALA A 175 33.33 84.81 -9.81
N ALA A 176 33.51 84.73 -8.49
CA ALA A 176 32.91 83.73 -7.57
C ALA A 176 33.59 82.34 -7.46
N PRO A 177 34.79 82.25 -6.83
CA PRO A 177 35.41 80.97 -6.44
C PRO A 177 34.50 80.10 -5.55
N GLU A 178 33.65 80.72 -4.74
CA GLU A 178 32.66 80.01 -3.90
C GLU A 178 31.61 79.24 -4.73
N LYS A 179 31.15 79.80 -5.86
CA LYS A 179 30.20 79.13 -6.76
C LYS A 179 30.82 77.94 -7.48
N ILE A 180 32.12 78.02 -7.80
CA ILE A 180 32.86 76.93 -8.42
C ILE A 180 32.94 75.74 -7.45
N GLU A 181 33.25 75.99 -6.18
CA GLU A 181 33.40 74.93 -5.19
C GLU A 181 32.06 74.25 -4.85
N THR A 182 30.99 75.04 -4.65
CA THR A 182 29.63 74.48 -4.43
C THR A 182 29.14 73.65 -5.62
N THR A 183 29.39 74.10 -6.86
CA THR A 183 29.01 73.34 -8.06
C THR A 183 29.85 72.07 -8.21
N ARG A 184 31.14 72.11 -7.84
CA ARG A 184 32.01 70.92 -7.81
C ARG A 184 31.48 69.87 -6.83
N GLN A 185 31.11 70.28 -5.61
CA GLN A 185 30.52 69.39 -4.61
C GLN A 185 29.20 68.78 -5.10
N LEU A 186 28.35 69.59 -5.74
CA LEU A 186 27.10 69.11 -6.34
C LEU A 186 27.36 68.08 -7.44
N LEU A 187 28.36 68.32 -8.31
CA LEU A 187 28.74 67.37 -9.37
C LEU A 187 29.20 66.04 -8.77
N GLN A 188 30.04 66.06 -7.73
CA GLN A 188 30.47 64.85 -7.02
C GLN A 188 29.28 64.09 -6.40
N LEU A 189 28.34 64.80 -5.79
CA LEU A 189 27.12 64.20 -5.22
C LEU A 189 26.25 63.53 -6.29
N LYS A 190 26.05 64.20 -7.44
CA LYS A 190 25.29 63.64 -8.57
C LYS A 190 25.99 62.42 -9.16
N GLN A 191 27.31 62.48 -9.30
CA GLN A 191 28.12 61.34 -9.77
C GLN A 191 28.02 60.14 -8.84
N GLY A 192 28.17 60.32 -7.54
CA GLY A 192 28.01 59.23 -6.58
C GLY A 192 26.58 58.65 -6.54
N THR A 193 25.57 59.46 -6.87
CA THR A 193 24.18 58.98 -6.96
C THR A 193 23.95 58.14 -8.21
N TYR A 194 24.47 58.59 -9.35
CA TYR A 194 24.43 57.82 -10.59
C TYR A 194 25.16 56.48 -10.45
N GLU A 195 26.37 56.47 -9.90
CA GLU A 195 27.16 55.24 -9.71
C GLU A 195 26.43 54.23 -8.80
N ARG A 196 25.76 54.71 -7.74
CA ARG A 196 24.96 53.85 -6.86
C ARG A 196 23.75 53.25 -7.57
N LEU A 197 23.01 54.05 -8.35
CA LEU A 197 21.87 53.58 -9.13
C LEU A 197 22.32 52.57 -10.20
N LEU A 198 23.45 52.83 -10.86
CA LEU A 198 24.04 51.91 -11.83
C LEU A 198 24.39 50.57 -11.20
N GLU A 199 24.97 50.60 -10.00
CA GLU A 199 25.31 49.37 -9.26
C GLU A 199 24.05 48.62 -8.80
N GLN A 200 23.03 49.32 -8.31
CA GLN A 200 21.74 48.72 -7.97
C GLN A 200 21.07 48.07 -9.19
N HIS A 201 21.12 48.72 -10.36
CA HIS A 201 20.62 48.18 -11.62
C HIS A 201 21.38 46.92 -12.04
N ARG A 202 22.72 46.93 -12.00
CA ARG A 202 23.53 45.75 -12.30
C ARG A 202 23.20 44.58 -11.38
N GLN A 203 23.05 44.84 -10.08
CA GLN A 203 22.66 43.81 -9.12
C GLN A 203 21.25 43.26 -9.39
N ALA A 204 20.31 44.11 -9.83
CA ALA A 204 18.96 43.67 -10.20
C ALA A 204 18.99 42.76 -11.45
N VAL A 205 19.75 43.12 -12.48
CA VAL A 205 19.91 42.30 -13.70
C VAL A 205 20.56 40.94 -13.39
N LEU A 206 21.62 40.92 -12.59
CA LEU A 206 22.28 39.67 -12.19
C LEU A 206 21.37 38.76 -11.34
N ARG A 207 20.53 39.34 -10.48
CA ARG A 207 19.54 38.58 -9.70
C ARG A 207 18.46 37.99 -10.58
N ASP A 208 18.03 38.70 -11.62
CA ASP A 208 17.02 38.22 -12.56
C ASP A 208 17.49 36.98 -13.35
N GLU A 209 18.71 37.03 -13.87
CA GLU A 209 19.31 35.93 -14.64
C GLU A 209 19.39 34.62 -13.82
N LEU A 210 19.60 34.72 -12.50
CA LEU A 210 19.58 33.59 -11.57
C LEU A 210 18.17 33.06 -11.27
N ARG A 211 17.12 33.88 -11.42
CA ARG A 211 15.72 33.50 -11.17
C ARG A 211 15.05 32.90 -12.40
N SER A 212 15.50 33.26 -13.60
CA SER A 212 15.05 32.66 -14.87
C SER A 212 15.23 31.14 -14.94
N SER A 213 16.11 30.54 -14.13
CA SER A 213 16.35 29.09 -14.07
C SER A 213 15.69 28.39 -12.88
N MET A 214 14.64 28.97 -12.27
CA MET A 214 14.02 28.41 -11.07
C MET A 214 13.40 27.03 -11.29
N ILE A 215 12.68 26.79 -12.39
CA ILE A 215 12.06 25.49 -12.66
C ILE A 215 12.85 24.75 -13.75
N THR A 216 13.23 23.51 -13.49
CA THR A 216 13.88 22.66 -14.50
C THR A 216 13.42 21.21 -14.37
N ILE A 217 13.28 20.51 -15.50
CA ILE A 217 13.02 19.08 -15.51
C ILE A 217 14.30 18.35 -15.09
N VAL A 218 14.26 17.66 -13.95
CA VAL A 218 15.35 16.78 -13.49
C VAL A 218 15.20 15.39 -14.06
N GLN A 219 13.96 14.89 -14.12
CA GLN A 219 13.66 13.58 -14.65
C GLN A 219 12.41 13.68 -15.54
N PRO A 220 12.52 13.44 -16.86
CA PRO A 220 11.36 13.41 -17.74
C PRO A 220 10.48 12.19 -17.43
N ALA A 221 9.18 12.29 -17.71
CA ALA A 221 8.28 11.14 -17.65
C ALA A 221 8.58 10.18 -18.80
N LEU A 222 9.01 8.97 -18.46
CA LEU A 222 9.23 7.89 -19.42
C LEU A 222 7.95 7.08 -19.61
N VAL A 223 7.79 6.48 -20.79
CA VAL A 223 6.68 5.56 -21.08
C VAL A 223 6.83 4.32 -20.18
N PRO A 224 5.87 4.05 -19.28
CA PRO A 224 5.96 2.92 -18.36
C PRO A 224 5.78 1.60 -19.10
N GLN A 225 6.68 0.64 -18.83
CA GLN A 225 6.67 -0.69 -19.45
C GLN A 225 5.70 -1.67 -18.76
N TYR A 226 5.31 -1.36 -17.52
CA TYR A 226 4.45 -2.21 -16.71
C TYR A 226 3.32 -1.37 -16.10
N PRO A 227 2.12 -1.95 -15.93
CA PRO A 227 1.02 -1.25 -15.30
C PRO A 227 1.27 -1.01 -13.81
N PHE A 228 0.82 0.13 -13.31
CA PHE A 228 0.81 0.47 -11.89
C PHE A 228 -0.37 -0.18 -11.15
N GLU A 229 -1.51 -0.35 -11.84
CA GLU A 229 -2.67 -1.10 -11.36
C GLU A 229 -3.10 -2.15 -12.40
N PRO A 230 -3.60 -3.31 -11.96
CA PRO A 230 -3.80 -3.72 -10.57
C PRO A 230 -2.52 -4.22 -9.88
N ARG A 231 -2.44 -4.06 -8.55
CA ARG A 231 -1.32 -4.59 -7.74
C ARG A 231 -1.46 -6.10 -7.58
N THR A 232 -1.11 -6.85 -8.62
CA THR A 232 -1.34 -8.30 -8.72
C THR A 232 -0.79 -9.09 -7.52
N SER A 233 0.42 -8.76 -7.06
CA SER A 233 1.04 -9.39 -5.90
C SER A 233 0.23 -9.19 -4.60
N LEU A 234 -0.23 -7.96 -4.37
CA LEU A 234 -1.05 -7.63 -3.21
C LEU A 234 -2.42 -8.32 -3.28
N ASN A 235 -3.05 -8.32 -4.45
CA ASN A 235 -4.34 -8.98 -4.65
C ASN A 235 -4.25 -10.49 -4.36
N TYR A 236 -3.19 -11.16 -4.84
CA TYR A 236 -2.97 -12.58 -4.56
C TYR A 236 -2.67 -12.85 -3.08
N ALA A 237 -1.89 -12.00 -2.42
CA ALA A 237 -1.63 -12.13 -0.99
C ALA A 237 -2.90 -11.98 -0.15
N LEU A 238 -3.74 -10.99 -0.47
CA LEU A 238 -5.04 -10.79 0.18
C LEU A 238 -6.00 -11.96 -0.11
N GLY A 239 -6.07 -12.41 -1.36
CA GLY A 239 -6.87 -13.57 -1.76
C GLY A 239 -6.48 -14.83 -1.00
N PHE A 240 -5.18 -15.09 -0.85
CA PHE A 240 -4.67 -16.22 -0.08
C PHE A 240 -5.01 -16.11 1.42
N ALA A 241 -4.85 -14.92 2.01
CA ALA A 241 -5.18 -14.70 3.42
C ALA A 241 -6.68 -14.91 3.70
N VAL A 242 -7.55 -14.33 2.85
CA VAL A 242 -9.01 -14.55 2.92
C VAL A 242 -9.35 -16.02 2.69
N GLY A 243 -8.68 -16.67 1.75
CA GLY A 243 -8.82 -18.10 1.48
C GLY A 243 -8.47 -18.98 2.67
N LEU A 244 -7.39 -18.67 3.38
CA LEU A 244 -6.99 -19.40 4.59
C LEU A 244 -7.98 -19.19 5.73
N ILE A 245 -8.34 -17.94 6.02
CA ILE A 245 -9.28 -17.62 7.11
C ILE A 245 -10.64 -18.28 6.83
N GLY A 246 -11.15 -18.12 5.60
CA GLY A 246 -12.40 -18.75 5.17
C GLY A 246 -12.33 -20.28 5.19
N GLY A 247 -11.21 -20.86 4.76
CA GLY A 247 -11.00 -22.31 4.78
C GLY A 247 -10.94 -22.89 6.19
N VAL A 248 -10.25 -22.21 7.10
CA VAL A 248 -10.21 -22.58 8.53
C VAL A 248 -11.61 -22.50 9.13
N GLY A 249 -12.33 -21.39 8.92
CA GLY A 249 -13.71 -21.24 9.39
C GLY A 249 -14.63 -22.33 8.85
N LEU A 250 -14.52 -22.65 7.56
CA LEU A 250 -15.28 -23.71 6.91
C LEU A 250 -14.91 -25.10 7.45
N ALA A 251 -13.64 -25.35 7.78
CA ALA A 251 -13.21 -26.58 8.42
C ALA A 251 -13.86 -26.79 9.79
N PHE A 252 -13.96 -25.73 10.61
CA PHE A 252 -14.67 -25.78 11.89
C PHE A 252 -16.17 -26.00 11.72
N ILE A 253 -16.81 -25.34 10.76
CA ILE A 253 -18.24 -25.54 10.47
C ILE A 253 -18.50 -26.98 10.02
N LEU A 254 -17.68 -27.51 9.10
CA LEU A 254 -17.79 -28.88 8.63
C LEU A 254 -17.53 -29.90 9.74
N GLU A 255 -16.65 -29.58 10.69
CA GLU A 255 -16.43 -30.45 11.85
C GLU A 255 -17.58 -30.40 12.85
N SER A 256 -18.15 -29.21 13.10
CA SER A 256 -19.29 -29.08 14.02
C SER A 256 -20.57 -29.79 13.54
N GLN A 257 -20.68 -30.02 12.23
CA GLN A 257 -21.78 -30.79 11.62
C GLN A 257 -21.49 -32.29 11.54
N ASP A 258 -20.26 -32.71 11.81
CA ASP A 258 -19.89 -34.13 11.83
C ASP A 258 -20.31 -34.73 13.18
N THR A 259 -21.50 -35.32 13.25
CA THR A 259 -22.04 -36.01 14.44
C THR A 259 -21.40 -37.37 14.70
N SER A 260 -20.35 -37.74 13.97
CA SER A 260 -19.75 -39.06 14.14
C SER A 260 -18.88 -39.14 15.40
N LEU A 261 -19.40 -39.83 16.42
CA LEU A 261 -18.73 -40.19 17.67
C LEU A 261 -17.56 -41.15 17.39
N TYR A 262 -16.35 -40.61 17.20
CA TYR A 262 -15.15 -41.41 16.93
C TYR A 262 -14.13 -41.45 18.08
N ALA A 263 -14.30 -40.66 19.14
CA ALA A 263 -13.41 -40.69 20.31
C ALA A 263 -14.08 -41.44 21.48
N SER A 264 -13.46 -42.54 21.92
CA SER A 264 -13.91 -43.31 23.10
C SER A 264 -13.93 -42.46 24.37
N GLU A 265 -13.05 -41.46 24.47
CA GLU A 265 -12.96 -40.58 25.65
C GLU A 265 -14.17 -39.65 25.80
N ASP A 266 -14.84 -39.27 24.71
CA ASP A 266 -16.02 -38.37 24.76
C ASP A 266 -17.30 -39.11 25.20
N ILE A 267 -17.34 -40.45 25.02
CA ILE A 267 -18.49 -41.30 25.34
C ILE A 267 -18.62 -41.48 26.87
N GLU A 268 -17.52 -41.67 27.59
CA GLU A 268 -17.57 -41.83 29.06
C GLU A 268 -17.95 -40.53 29.77
N ALA A 269 -17.50 -39.39 29.25
CA ALA A 269 -17.74 -38.07 29.87
C ALA A 269 -19.19 -37.58 29.71
N ILE A 270 -19.90 -37.98 28.65
CA ILE A 270 -21.26 -37.54 28.36
C ILE A 270 -22.31 -38.48 28.99
N ILE A 271 -22.02 -39.77 29.05
CA ILE A 271 -23.03 -40.79 29.35
C ILE A 271 -22.89 -41.32 30.79
N GLU A 272 -21.82 -40.95 31.52
CA GLU A 272 -21.50 -41.44 32.88
C GLU A 272 -21.45 -42.98 32.99
N LEU A 273 -21.32 -43.68 31.86
CA LEU A 273 -21.23 -45.13 31.80
C LEU A 273 -19.78 -45.55 31.67
N THR A 274 -19.38 -46.55 32.45
CA THR A 274 -18.06 -47.18 32.35
C THR A 274 -17.95 -47.97 31.04
N GLU A 275 -16.89 -47.73 30.27
CA GLU A 275 -16.58 -48.58 29.12
C GLU A 275 -16.27 -50.01 29.60
N VAL A 276 -17.12 -50.98 29.23
CA VAL A 276 -16.92 -52.38 29.62
C VAL A 276 -15.84 -53.06 28.77
N VAL A 277 -15.81 -52.78 27.47
CA VAL A 277 -14.82 -53.30 26.53
C VAL A 277 -14.79 -52.53 25.21
N LYS A 278 -13.60 -52.40 24.62
CA LYS A 278 -13.41 -51.89 23.26
C LYS A 278 -13.31 -53.02 22.25
N ILE A 279 -14.33 -53.19 21.41
CA ILE A 279 -14.34 -54.23 20.37
C ILE A 279 -13.79 -53.66 19.06
N PRO A 280 -12.65 -54.16 18.52
CA PRO A 280 -12.13 -53.70 17.24
C PRO A 280 -13.06 -54.11 16.09
N LYS A 281 -13.04 -53.37 14.97
CA LYS A 281 -13.80 -53.76 13.77
C LYS A 281 -13.22 -55.05 13.21
N ALA A 282 -14.07 -56.06 13.00
CA ALA A 282 -13.72 -57.33 12.36
C ALA A 282 -14.12 -57.32 10.88
N GLY A 283 -13.28 -57.92 10.04
CA GLY A 283 -13.62 -58.30 8.65
C GLY A 283 -14.43 -59.59 8.59
N GLU A 284 -15.02 -59.89 7.43
CA GLU A 284 -15.88 -61.08 7.24
C GLU A 284 -15.18 -62.40 7.60
N GLU A 285 -13.89 -62.51 7.30
CA GLU A 285 -13.09 -63.71 7.59
C GLU A 285 -13.01 -64.00 9.10
N GLN A 286 -12.81 -62.96 9.92
CA GLN A 286 -12.74 -63.04 11.39
C GLN A 286 -14.10 -63.33 12.04
N LEU A 287 -15.19 -62.94 11.38
CA LEU A 287 -16.55 -63.24 11.80
C LEU A 287 -16.93 -64.70 11.51
N SER A 288 -16.40 -65.28 10.43
CA SER A 288 -16.71 -66.64 10.00
C SER A 288 -15.83 -67.72 10.65
N ASN A 289 -14.57 -67.41 10.96
CA ASN A 289 -13.60 -68.42 11.37
C ASN A 289 -13.46 -68.49 12.91
N TYR A 290 -14.34 -69.26 13.54
CA TYR A 290 -14.45 -69.34 15.00
C TYR A 290 -13.36 -70.19 15.67
N GLN A 291 -12.95 -71.29 15.05
CA GLN A 291 -12.24 -72.38 15.75
C GLN A 291 -10.73 -72.17 15.96
N ASN A 292 -10.11 -71.07 15.53
CA ASN A 292 -8.66 -70.85 15.70
C ASN A 292 -8.21 -69.38 15.69
N ASP A 293 -9.12 -68.43 15.91
CA ASP A 293 -8.80 -67.02 15.74
C ASP A 293 -8.27 -66.37 17.03
N THR A 294 -6.96 -66.17 17.14
CA THR A 294 -6.29 -65.37 18.21
C THR A 294 -6.31 -63.86 17.92
N SER A 295 -7.19 -63.41 17.03
CA SER A 295 -7.32 -61.99 16.71
C SER A 295 -7.65 -61.14 17.94
N LYS A 296 -7.31 -59.86 17.83
CA LYS A 296 -7.70 -58.82 18.79
C LYS A 296 -9.22 -58.77 18.99
N PHE A 297 -10.01 -59.22 18.01
CA PHE A 297 -11.45 -59.31 18.09
C PHE A 297 -11.90 -60.42 19.05
N THR A 298 -11.39 -61.66 18.90
CA THR A 298 -11.70 -62.76 19.83
C THR A 298 -11.27 -62.44 21.25
N ASN A 299 -10.07 -61.89 21.44
CA ASN A 299 -9.56 -61.52 22.77
C ASN A 299 -10.44 -60.45 23.43
N ALA A 300 -11.05 -59.54 22.66
CA ALA A 300 -11.99 -58.57 23.20
C ALA A 300 -13.24 -59.24 23.78
N PHE A 301 -13.78 -60.28 23.15
CA PHE A 301 -14.93 -61.02 23.70
C PHE A 301 -14.58 -61.89 24.89
N GLN A 302 -13.37 -62.45 24.95
CA GLN A 302 -12.89 -63.16 26.15
C GLN A 302 -12.72 -62.20 27.33
N ASN A 303 -12.19 -61.01 27.09
CA ASN A 303 -12.11 -59.95 28.10
C ASN A 303 -13.50 -59.49 28.53
N LEU A 304 -14.46 -59.37 27.59
CA LEU A 304 -15.85 -59.04 27.91
C LEU A 304 -16.46 -60.09 28.84
N VAL A 305 -16.35 -61.38 28.53
CA VAL A 305 -16.84 -62.46 29.41
C VAL A 305 -16.19 -62.38 30.78
N THR A 306 -14.88 -62.15 30.85
CA THR A 306 -14.14 -62.01 32.12
C THR A 306 -14.65 -60.84 32.95
N ASN A 307 -14.91 -59.69 32.32
CA ASN A 307 -15.43 -58.50 32.99
C ASN A 307 -16.90 -58.65 33.45
N LEU A 308 -17.64 -59.58 32.85
CA LEU A 308 -19.03 -59.89 33.23
C LEU A 308 -19.13 -60.96 34.32
N GLN A 309 -18.03 -61.63 34.68
CA GLN A 309 -18.05 -62.61 35.77
C GLN A 309 -18.29 -61.90 37.11
N PRO A 310 -19.13 -62.46 37.99
CA PRO A 310 -19.46 -61.84 39.26
C PRO A 310 -18.22 -61.69 40.15
N VAL A 311 -18.07 -60.52 40.76
CA VAL A 311 -17.07 -60.31 41.80
C VAL A 311 -17.45 -61.19 42.99
N LYS A 312 -16.44 -61.81 43.62
CA LYS A 312 -16.61 -62.81 44.68
C LYS A 312 -17.49 -62.25 45.82
N GLY A 313 -18.72 -62.74 45.93
CA GLY A 313 -19.70 -62.30 46.94
C GLY A 313 -20.97 -61.65 46.36
N GLU A 314 -21.04 -61.40 45.05
CA GLU A 314 -22.20 -60.83 44.38
C GLU A 314 -23.07 -61.90 43.69
N THR A 315 -24.35 -61.59 43.51
CA THR A 315 -25.30 -62.42 42.76
C THR A 315 -24.86 -62.60 41.31
N GLN A 316 -24.81 -63.87 40.85
CA GLN A 316 -24.47 -64.20 39.47
C GLN A 316 -25.49 -63.59 38.50
N LEU A 317 -25.02 -62.75 37.58
CA LEU A 317 -25.81 -62.21 36.48
C LEU A 317 -26.12 -63.35 35.49
N LYS A 318 -27.42 -63.58 35.22
CA LYS A 318 -27.89 -64.69 34.35
C LYS A 318 -28.53 -64.21 33.05
N ILE A 319 -28.87 -62.92 32.95
CA ILE A 319 -29.57 -62.35 31.80
C ILE A 319 -28.87 -61.04 31.44
N PHE A 320 -28.43 -60.96 30.19
CA PHE A 320 -27.79 -59.76 29.62
C PHE A 320 -28.68 -59.21 28.51
N LEU A 321 -28.93 -57.90 28.53
CA LEU A 321 -29.67 -57.20 27.48
C LEU A 321 -28.68 -56.34 26.67
N VAL A 322 -28.61 -56.58 25.36
CA VAL A 322 -27.77 -55.79 24.44
C VAL A 322 -28.67 -54.86 23.63
N ILE A 323 -28.55 -53.56 23.90
CA ILE A 323 -29.26 -52.50 23.17
C ILE A 323 -28.27 -51.66 22.36
N SER A 324 -28.74 -51.08 21.26
CA SER A 324 -27.96 -50.14 20.44
C SER A 324 -28.76 -48.87 20.20
N ALA A 325 -28.07 -47.73 20.09
CA ALA A 325 -28.70 -46.45 19.83
C ALA A 325 -29.29 -46.39 18.41
N GLU A 326 -28.66 -47.09 17.45
CA GLU A 326 -29.10 -47.12 16.05
C GLU A 326 -29.13 -48.54 15.47
N PRO A 327 -29.85 -48.77 14.35
CA PRO A 327 -29.74 -49.98 13.55
C PRO A 327 -28.30 -50.21 13.03
N ASN A 328 -27.95 -51.47 12.74
CA ASN A 328 -26.64 -51.86 12.17
C ASN A 328 -25.37 -51.56 12.98
N GLN A 329 -25.47 -51.24 14.28
CA GLN A 329 -24.31 -51.07 15.18
C GLN A 329 -23.71 -52.40 15.71
N GLY A 330 -23.97 -53.53 15.04
CA GLY A 330 -23.34 -54.81 15.40
C GLY A 330 -23.96 -55.55 16.60
N LYS A 331 -25.13 -55.13 17.13
CA LYS A 331 -25.81 -55.81 18.25
C LYS A 331 -25.96 -57.33 18.08
N SER A 332 -26.41 -57.77 16.90
CA SER A 332 -26.60 -59.19 16.61
C SER A 332 -25.26 -59.94 16.58
N THR A 333 -24.21 -59.30 16.05
CA THR A 333 -22.85 -59.84 16.05
C THR A 333 -22.31 -59.98 17.48
N ILE A 334 -22.55 -58.97 18.33
CA ILE A 334 -22.13 -58.98 19.74
C ILE A 334 -22.84 -60.10 20.49
N VAL A 335 -24.17 -60.19 20.40
CA VAL A 335 -24.96 -61.24 21.07
C VAL A 335 -24.50 -62.63 20.63
N HIS A 336 -24.36 -62.85 19.33
CA HIS A 336 -23.95 -64.14 18.80
C HIS A 336 -22.53 -64.53 19.25
N ARG A 337 -21.57 -63.60 19.16
CA ARG A 337 -20.17 -63.88 19.53
C ARG A 337 -19.99 -64.01 21.03
N LEU A 338 -20.71 -63.23 21.83
CA LEU A 338 -20.71 -63.35 23.28
C LEU A 338 -21.27 -64.72 23.72
N ALA A 339 -22.36 -65.17 23.11
CA ALA A 339 -22.96 -66.46 23.43
C ALA A 339 -22.04 -67.63 23.09
N LEU A 340 -21.39 -67.59 21.93
CA LEU A 340 -20.37 -68.56 21.55
C LEU A 340 -19.22 -68.58 22.56
N THR A 341 -18.68 -67.41 22.91
CA THR A 341 -17.57 -67.31 23.87
C THR A 341 -17.97 -67.83 25.25
N LEU A 342 -19.17 -67.50 25.76
CA LEU A 342 -19.67 -68.02 27.04
C LEU A 342 -19.82 -69.56 27.02
N ALA A 343 -20.25 -70.14 25.89
CA ALA A 343 -20.34 -71.58 25.71
C ALA A 343 -18.97 -72.27 25.73
N GLU A 344 -17.92 -71.64 25.18
CA GLU A 344 -16.53 -72.12 25.31
C GLU A 344 -16.04 -72.16 26.76
N PHE A 345 -16.45 -71.19 27.58
CA PHE A 345 -16.18 -71.18 29.02
C PHE A 345 -17.05 -72.18 29.81
N GLY A 346 -17.89 -72.97 29.13
CA GLY A 346 -18.68 -74.05 29.72
C GLY A 346 -20.05 -73.62 30.25
N GLU A 347 -20.48 -72.38 29.99
CA GLU A 347 -21.79 -71.88 30.40
C GLU A 347 -22.89 -72.36 29.45
N LYS A 348 -24.10 -72.61 29.99
CA LYS A 348 -25.28 -72.93 29.17
C LYS A 348 -25.97 -71.64 28.76
N VAL A 349 -25.88 -71.29 27.48
CA VAL A 349 -26.38 -70.02 26.95
C VAL A 349 -27.62 -70.25 26.09
N VAL A 350 -28.60 -69.34 26.20
CA VAL A 350 -29.76 -69.22 25.31
C VAL A 350 -29.76 -67.77 24.81
N THR A 351 -29.77 -67.60 23.49
CA THR A 351 -29.78 -66.28 22.81
C THR A 351 -31.15 -65.87 22.33
#